data_AF-A0A1E7F8C3-F1
#
_entry.id   AF-A0A1E7F8C3-F1
#
_cell.length_a   1.000
_cell.length_b   1.000
_cell.length_c   1.000
_cell.angle_alpha   90.00
_cell.angle_beta   90.00
_cell.angle_gamma   90.00
#
_symmetry.space_group_name_H-M   'P 1'
#
loop_
_entity.id
_entity.type
_entity.pdbx_description
1 polymer ?
#
loop_
_entity_poly.entity_id
_entity_poly.type
_entity_poly.pdbx_seq_one_letter_code
_entity_poly.pdbx_strand_id
1 'polypeptide(L)'
;GKTCACEAQRLSFNIDCSNQDAMLAAVGVLEINDCSSPSSSSSSSSSVCNSNPDCVKNFLIIQSHHDFCYHEEVPETIERVIHIYEESCTNHCLINPKFDLDARKCPPVDCTMDGGGVDDAYQTIVNDSNCLSDCSSTDCASSFRRIKAVHDKCPKDTLSWTIEVAYHDYDEICDEF
;
A
#
# COMPACT_ATOMS: atom_id res chain seq x y z
N GLY A 1 12.08 0.48 -12.47
CA GLY A 1 12.19 1.49 -11.40
C GLY A 1 13.47 1.26 -10.62
N LYS A 2 13.77 2.14 -9.64
CA LYS A 2 14.80 1.88 -8.64
C LYS A 2 14.25 0.89 -7.61
N THR A 3 15.08 0.01 -7.05
CA THR A 3 14.61 -0.94 -6.03
C THR A 3 14.58 -0.29 -4.66
N CYS A 4 13.63 -0.69 -3.80
CA CYS A 4 13.56 -0.16 -2.43
C CYS A 4 14.82 -0.50 -1.63
N ALA A 5 15.44 -1.67 -1.87
CA ALA A 5 16.71 -2.03 -1.26
C ALA A 5 17.84 -1.05 -1.59
N CYS A 6 17.93 -0.58 -2.85
CA CYS A 6 18.93 0.42 -3.25
C CYS A 6 18.64 1.79 -2.60
N GLU A 7 17.37 2.18 -2.51
CA GLU A 7 16.98 3.43 -1.85
C GLU A 7 17.24 3.39 -0.34
N ALA A 8 16.95 2.26 0.32
CA ALA A 8 17.26 2.00 1.73
C ALA A 8 18.76 2.16 2.00
N GLN A 9 19.60 1.55 1.17
CA GLN A 9 21.06 1.73 1.26
C GLN A 9 21.47 3.19 1.03
N ARG A 10 20.95 3.84 -0.01
CA ARG A 10 21.30 5.23 -0.37
C ARG A 10 20.91 6.23 0.72
N LEU A 11 19.76 6.04 1.35
CA LEU A 11 19.18 6.94 2.35
C LEU A 11 19.48 6.52 3.79
N SER A 12 20.21 5.42 3.97
CA SER A 12 20.61 4.88 5.27
C SER A 12 19.39 4.61 6.18
N PHE A 13 18.48 3.76 5.71
CA PHE A 13 17.44 3.13 6.52
C PHE A 13 17.43 1.62 6.28
N ASN A 14 16.84 0.86 7.21
CA ASN A 14 16.68 -0.59 7.08
C ASN A 14 15.21 -0.92 6.78
N ILE A 15 14.98 -1.97 6.00
CA ILE A 15 13.67 -2.59 5.84
C ILE A 15 13.60 -3.70 6.89
N ASP A 16 13.06 -3.38 8.07
CA ASP A 16 12.97 -4.27 9.23
C ASP A 16 11.51 -4.36 9.66
N CYS A 17 10.85 -5.44 9.22
CA CYS A 17 9.44 -5.69 9.49
C CYS A 17 9.11 -5.83 10.99
N SER A 18 10.11 -6.04 11.86
CA SER A 18 9.87 -6.08 13.31
C SER A 18 9.84 -4.71 13.98
N ASN A 19 10.23 -3.64 13.28
CA ASN A 19 10.43 -2.32 13.84
C ASN A 19 9.29 -1.35 13.51
N GLN A 20 8.10 -1.65 14.01
CA GLN A 20 6.90 -0.82 13.81
C GLN A 20 7.08 0.62 14.33
N ASP A 21 7.84 0.82 15.40
CA ASP A 21 8.16 2.15 15.95
C ASP A 21 8.87 3.04 14.91
N ALA A 22 9.81 2.49 14.14
CA ALA A 22 10.50 3.23 13.09
C ALA A 22 9.55 3.59 11.94
N MET A 23 8.60 2.71 11.61
CA MET A 23 7.61 2.97 10.57
C MET A 23 6.64 4.09 11.00
N LEU A 24 6.14 4.03 12.24
CA LEU A 24 5.28 5.07 12.81
C LEU A 24 6.01 6.41 12.98
N ALA A 25 7.28 6.40 13.35
CA ALA A 25 8.10 7.60 13.40
C ALA A 25 8.23 8.25 12.01
N ALA A 26 8.32 7.45 10.94
CA ALA A 26 8.34 7.95 9.57
C ALA A 26 7.02 8.64 9.19
N VAL A 27 5.87 8.09 9.57
CA VAL A 27 4.57 8.77 9.42
C VAL A 27 4.57 10.12 10.13
N GLY A 28 5.06 10.19 11.37
CA GLY A 28 5.15 11.45 12.11
C GLY A 28 5.98 12.51 11.39
N VAL A 29 7.08 12.13 10.73
CA VAL A 29 7.87 13.06 9.91
C VAL A 29 7.08 13.53 8.67
N LEU A 30 6.32 12.64 8.03
CA LEU A 30 5.49 12.98 6.88
C LEU A 30 4.39 13.99 7.24
N GLU A 31 3.76 13.82 8.39
CA GLU A 31 2.74 14.74 8.92
C GLU A 31 3.33 16.11 9.30
N ILE A 32 4.43 16.12 10.07
CA ILE A 32 5.09 17.36 10.51
C ILE A 32 5.53 18.24 9.34
N ASN A 33 5.92 17.61 8.22
CA ASN A 33 6.40 18.30 7.03
C ASN A 33 5.31 18.54 5.97
N ASP A 34 4.06 18.21 6.26
CA ASP A 34 2.92 18.40 5.35
C ASP A 34 3.18 17.75 3.97
N CYS A 35 3.75 16.54 3.99
CA CYS A 35 4.27 15.89 2.78
C CYS A 35 3.18 15.47 1.78
N SER A 36 1.92 15.38 2.21
CA SER A 36 0.76 15.11 1.35
C SER A 36 0.22 16.35 0.64
N SER A 37 0.70 17.55 1.00
CA SER A 37 0.16 18.78 0.43
C SER A 37 0.71 19.06 -0.98
N PRO A 38 -0.15 19.59 -1.88
CA PRO A 38 0.32 20.12 -3.15
C PRO A 38 1.29 21.29 -2.90
N SER A 39 2.35 21.41 -3.69
CA SER A 39 3.29 22.52 -3.52
C SER A 39 2.58 23.85 -3.73
N SER A 40 2.85 24.82 -2.85
CA SER A 40 2.33 26.20 -2.95
C SER A 40 2.85 26.95 -4.19
N SER A 41 3.77 26.34 -4.94
CA SER A 41 4.38 26.87 -6.15
C SER A 41 3.58 26.42 -7.37
N SER A 42 2.63 27.24 -7.80
CA SER A 42 1.82 27.04 -8.99
C SER A 42 2.65 26.85 -10.26
N SER A 43 2.89 25.59 -10.63
CA SER A 43 3.11 25.07 -11.99
C SER A 43 3.07 23.55 -11.89
N SER A 44 2.18 22.94 -12.67
CA SER A 44 1.74 21.54 -12.62
C SER A 44 2.82 20.51 -12.25
N SER A 45 2.46 19.59 -11.34
CA SER A 45 3.13 18.31 -11.03
C SER A 45 4.24 18.27 -9.99
N SER A 46 4.54 19.33 -9.22
CA SER A 46 5.43 19.24 -8.05
C SER A 46 4.65 19.24 -6.73
N SER A 47 4.75 18.17 -5.96
CA SER A 47 4.29 18.08 -4.57
C SER A 47 5.36 18.62 -3.60
N VAL A 48 4.95 18.94 -2.36
CA VAL A 48 5.91 19.19 -1.27
C VAL A 48 6.86 17.99 -1.13
N CYS A 49 6.32 16.77 -1.20
CA CYS A 49 7.08 15.55 -0.97
C CYS A 49 8.33 15.43 -1.83
N ASN A 50 8.20 15.58 -3.16
CA ASN A 50 9.34 15.39 -4.07
C ASN A 50 10.46 16.43 -3.90
N SER A 51 10.15 17.58 -3.30
CA SER A 51 11.09 18.66 -3.06
C SER A 51 11.72 18.64 -1.66
N ASN A 52 11.16 17.86 -0.73
CA ASN A 52 11.62 17.76 0.65
C ASN A 52 12.31 16.40 0.89
N PRO A 53 13.64 16.36 1.12
CA PRO A 53 14.37 15.13 1.38
C PRO A 53 13.85 14.31 2.56
N ASP A 54 13.31 14.95 3.60
CA ASP A 54 12.71 14.26 4.74
C ASP A 54 11.41 13.57 4.33
N CYS A 55 10.58 14.20 3.50
CA CYS A 55 9.40 13.57 2.94
C CYS A 55 9.77 12.38 2.06
N VAL A 56 10.71 12.54 1.12
CA VAL A 56 11.15 11.44 0.24
C VAL A 56 11.66 10.26 1.05
N LYS A 57 12.52 10.50 2.04
CA LYS A 57 13.08 9.42 2.86
C LYS A 57 12.00 8.68 3.66
N ASN A 58 11.11 9.40 4.33
CA ASN A 58 10.13 8.78 5.22
C ASN A 58 8.98 8.13 4.44
N PHE A 59 8.63 8.65 3.25
CA PHE A 59 7.74 7.97 2.32
C PHE A 59 8.35 6.64 1.87
N LEU A 60 9.63 6.63 1.47
CA LEU A 60 10.30 5.39 1.06
C LEU A 60 10.45 4.37 2.21
N ILE A 61 10.55 4.84 3.47
CA ILE A 61 10.47 3.94 4.62
C ILE A 61 9.10 3.26 4.64
N ILE A 62 7.99 4.00 4.70
CA ILE A 62 6.67 3.37 4.80
C ILE A 62 6.30 2.55 3.56
N GLN A 63 6.65 3.02 2.35
CA GLN A 63 6.43 2.29 1.10
C GLN A 63 7.16 0.96 1.12
N SER A 64 8.45 0.96 1.47
CA SER A 64 9.24 -0.27 1.43
C SER A 64 8.77 -1.32 2.43
N HIS A 65 8.14 -0.92 3.54
CA HIS A 65 7.60 -1.85 4.52
C HIS A 65 6.22 -2.35 4.09
N HIS A 66 5.33 -1.46 3.66
CA HIS A 66 4.02 -1.81 3.11
C HIS A 66 4.13 -2.79 1.93
N ASP A 67 4.99 -2.51 0.95
CA ASP A 67 5.12 -3.33 -0.26
C ASP A 67 5.90 -4.65 -0.01
N PHE A 68 6.56 -4.81 1.15
CA PHE A 68 7.42 -5.97 1.46
C PHE A 68 6.93 -6.82 2.62
N CYS A 69 6.69 -6.24 3.79
CA CYS A 69 6.41 -6.98 5.01
C CYS A 69 5.06 -7.69 4.94
N TYR A 70 4.83 -8.66 5.83
CA TYR A 70 3.48 -9.18 5.99
C TYR A 70 2.58 -8.11 6.60
N HIS A 71 1.29 -8.17 6.31
CA HIS A 71 0.33 -7.15 6.74
C HIS A 71 0.37 -6.95 8.26
N GLU A 72 0.43 -8.02 9.04
CA GLU A 72 0.53 -8.00 10.50
C GLU A 72 1.85 -7.42 11.05
N GLU A 73 2.88 -7.35 10.21
CA GLU A 73 4.15 -6.72 10.54
C GLU A 73 4.13 -5.20 10.29
N VAL A 74 3.15 -4.69 9.57
CA VAL A 74 2.97 -3.27 9.24
C VAL A 74 1.83 -2.70 10.10
N PRO A 75 2.01 -1.54 10.75
CA PRO A 75 0.91 -0.88 11.45
C PRO A 75 -0.27 -0.57 10.53
N GLU A 76 -1.50 -0.86 10.94
CA GLU A 76 -2.75 -0.57 10.18
C GLU A 76 -2.82 0.89 9.72
N THR A 77 -2.31 1.82 10.53
CA THR A 77 -2.23 3.24 10.14
C THR A 77 -1.45 3.42 8.84
N ILE A 78 -0.36 2.67 8.64
CA ILE A 78 0.52 2.78 7.47
C ILE A 78 -0.13 2.20 6.22
N GLU A 79 -0.73 1.02 6.33
CA GLU A 79 -1.53 0.38 5.27
C GLU A 79 -2.54 1.38 4.67
N ARG A 80 -3.12 2.24 5.50
CA ARG A 80 -4.12 3.22 5.04
C ARG A 80 -3.51 4.53 4.57
N VAL A 81 -2.62 5.13 5.35
CA VAL A 81 -2.14 6.50 5.07
C VAL A 81 -1.13 6.55 3.94
N ILE A 82 -0.47 5.45 3.61
CA ILE A 82 0.50 5.41 2.51
C ILE A 82 -0.11 5.91 1.19
N HIS A 83 -1.34 5.49 0.87
CA HIS A 83 -2.03 5.85 -0.37
C HIS A 83 -2.32 7.36 -0.49
N ILE A 84 -2.41 8.08 0.64
CA ILE A 84 -2.51 9.54 0.64
C ILE A 84 -1.19 10.17 0.17
N TYR A 85 -0.06 9.59 0.57
CA TYR A 85 1.26 10.07 0.18
C TYR A 85 1.67 9.62 -1.21
N GLU A 86 1.19 8.50 -1.73
CA GLU A 86 1.55 7.99 -3.07
C GLU A 86 1.23 8.99 -4.19
N GLU A 87 0.14 9.76 -4.08
CA GLU A 87 -0.21 10.81 -5.04
C GLU A 87 0.78 11.97 -5.04
N SER A 88 1.30 12.33 -3.87
CA SER A 88 2.25 13.44 -3.72
C SER A 88 3.68 12.97 -3.96
N CYS A 89 4.09 11.87 -3.37
CA CYS A 89 5.44 11.35 -3.41
C CYS A 89 5.67 10.47 -4.64
N THR A 90 5.72 11.05 -5.84
CA THR A 90 5.78 10.27 -7.10
C THR A 90 7.11 9.52 -7.35
N ASN A 91 8.10 9.64 -6.46
CA ASN A 91 9.39 8.95 -6.56
C ASN A 91 9.37 7.59 -5.85
N HIS A 92 8.55 6.67 -6.36
CA HIS A 92 8.38 5.33 -5.80
C HIS A 92 9.60 4.44 -6.02
N CYS A 93 9.72 3.40 -5.20
CA CYS A 93 10.65 2.30 -5.41
C CYS A 93 9.90 0.98 -5.68
N LEU A 94 10.63 -0.06 -6.10
CA LEU A 94 10.06 -1.39 -6.32
C LEU A 94 10.64 -2.41 -5.35
N ILE A 95 9.78 -3.18 -4.71
CA ILE A 95 10.10 -4.37 -3.92
C ILE A 95 8.96 -5.36 -4.10
N ASN A 96 9.27 -6.65 -4.07
CA ASN A 96 8.24 -7.68 -4.10
C ASN A 96 7.83 -7.99 -2.66
N PRO A 97 6.57 -8.41 -2.42
CA PRO A 97 6.15 -8.91 -1.12
C PRO A 97 7.09 -10.01 -0.60
N LYS A 98 7.26 -10.04 0.71
CA LYS A 98 8.02 -11.05 1.43
C LYS A 98 7.43 -12.42 1.10
N PHE A 99 8.31 -13.35 0.80
CA PHE A 99 7.91 -14.68 0.39
C PHE A 99 7.26 -15.43 1.54
N ASP A 100 6.05 -15.92 1.34
CA ASP A 100 5.35 -16.82 2.25
C ASP A 100 5.12 -18.18 1.57
N LEU A 101 5.53 -19.26 2.25
CA LEU A 101 5.37 -20.64 1.79
C LEU A 101 3.98 -21.20 2.09
N ASP A 102 3.32 -20.66 3.10
CA ASP A 102 2.02 -21.10 3.56
C ASP A 102 0.89 -20.31 2.88
N ALA A 103 1.21 -19.13 2.32
CA ALA A 103 0.30 -18.34 1.51
C ALA A 103 -0.27 -19.13 0.33
N ARG A 104 -1.59 -19.00 0.15
CA ARG A 104 -2.27 -19.47 -1.05
C ARG A 104 -1.81 -18.66 -2.25
N LYS A 105 -1.72 -19.32 -3.41
CA LYS A 105 -1.39 -18.62 -4.65
C LYS A 105 -2.46 -17.58 -4.96
N CYS A 106 -2.06 -16.31 -5.00
CA CYS A 106 -2.93 -15.23 -5.45
C CYS A 106 -3.45 -15.54 -6.88
N PRO A 107 -4.71 -15.18 -7.19
CA PRO A 107 -5.25 -15.34 -8.53
C PRO A 107 -4.37 -14.61 -9.57
N PRO A 108 -4.41 -15.05 -10.84
CA PRO A 108 -3.77 -14.31 -11.92
C PRO A 108 -4.46 -12.95 -12.07
N VAL A 109 -3.67 -11.92 -12.40
CA VAL A 109 -4.15 -10.55 -12.61
C VAL A 109 -3.78 -10.06 -13.99
N ASP A 110 -4.65 -9.22 -14.55
CA ASP A 110 -4.39 -8.46 -15.78
C ASP A 110 -4.39 -6.97 -15.42
N CYS A 111 -3.20 -6.43 -15.24
CA CYS A 111 -2.99 -5.02 -14.86
C CYS A 111 -3.30 -4.03 -16.00
N THR A 112 -3.73 -4.51 -17.17
CA THR A 112 -4.11 -3.64 -18.30
C THR A 112 -5.61 -3.36 -18.35
N MET A 113 -6.40 -4.08 -17.55
CA MET A 113 -7.82 -3.77 -17.38
C MET A 113 -8.01 -2.54 -16.49
N ASP A 114 -9.03 -1.74 -16.81
CA ASP A 114 -9.44 -0.62 -15.97
C ASP A 114 -9.81 -1.12 -14.56
N GLY A 115 -9.27 -0.47 -13.52
CA GLY A 115 -9.41 -0.92 -12.14
C GLY A 115 -8.83 -2.32 -11.86
N GLY A 116 -7.97 -2.87 -12.73
CA GLY A 116 -7.58 -4.29 -12.69
C GLY A 116 -8.76 -5.26 -12.85
N GLY A 117 -9.93 -4.75 -13.26
CA GLY A 117 -11.20 -5.46 -13.31
C GLY A 117 -11.72 -5.93 -11.95
N VAL A 118 -11.45 -5.21 -10.85
CA VAL A 118 -11.87 -5.62 -9.49
C VAL A 118 -13.08 -4.86 -8.95
N ASP A 119 -13.71 -3.99 -9.73
CA ASP A 119 -14.89 -3.23 -9.29
C ASP A 119 -16.01 -4.14 -8.77
N ASP A 120 -16.34 -5.22 -9.49
CA ASP A 120 -17.35 -6.19 -9.04
C ASP A 120 -16.95 -6.93 -7.76
N ALA A 121 -15.65 -7.20 -7.59
CA ALA A 121 -15.12 -7.82 -6.37
C ALA A 121 -15.24 -6.85 -5.19
N TYR A 122 -14.93 -5.57 -5.41
CA TYR A 122 -15.11 -4.52 -4.41
C TYR A 122 -16.59 -4.37 -4.03
N GLN A 123 -17.49 -4.34 -5.01
CA GLN A 123 -18.94 -4.31 -4.74
C GLN A 123 -19.42 -5.56 -3.99
N THR A 124 -18.81 -6.72 -4.22
CA THR A 124 -19.14 -7.94 -3.48
C THR A 124 -18.81 -7.80 -2.00
N ILE A 125 -17.60 -7.34 -1.66
CA ILE A 125 -17.18 -7.21 -0.25
C ILE A 125 -17.95 -6.10 0.48
N VAL A 126 -18.19 -4.95 -0.16
CA VAL A 126 -18.85 -3.82 0.52
C VAL A 126 -20.37 -4.02 0.72
N ASN A 127 -21.00 -4.89 -0.09
CA ASN A 127 -22.43 -5.18 0.03
C ASN A 127 -22.72 -6.36 0.98
N ASP A 128 -21.71 -7.13 1.38
CA ASP A 128 -21.83 -8.15 2.42
C ASP A 128 -21.22 -7.65 3.72
N SER A 129 -22.08 -7.11 4.60
CA SER A 129 -21.66 -6.60 5.91
C SER A 129 -20.98 -7.65 6.79
N ASN A 130 -21.12 -8.95 6.49
CA ASN A 130 -20.46 -9.99 7.26
C ASN A 130 -18.96 -10.09 6.93
N CYS A 131 -18.52 -9.66 5.72
CA CYS A 131 -17.11 -9.74 5.33
C CYS A 131 -16.18 -8.97 6.28
N LEU A 132 -16.68 -7.95 6.99
CA LEU A 132 -15.95 -7.18 8.02
C LEU A 132 -15.80 -7.91 9.37
N SER A 133 -16.30 -9.14 9.48
CA SER A 133 -16.24 -9.92 10.72
C SER A 133 -16.00 -11.41 10.49
N ASP A 134 -16.26 -11.91 9.28
CA ASP A 134 -16.08 -13.30 8.87
C ASP A 134 -15.84 -13.37 7.36
N CYS A 135 -14.61 -13.71 6.96
CA CYS A 135 -14.23 -13.87 5.55
C CYS A 135 -14.41 -15.31 5.04
N SER A 136 -15.04 -16.20 5.81
CA SER A 136 -15.19 -17.61 5.45
C SER A 136 -16.11 -17.88 4.25
N SER A 137 -16.94 -16.89 3.88
CA SER A 137 -17.76 -16.98 2.67
C SER A 137 -16.86 -17.02 1.43
N THR A 138 -17.22 -17.86 0.46
CA THR A 138 -16.45 -17.96 -0.80
C THR A 138 -16.42 -16.62 -1.54
N ASP A 139 -17.50 -15.85 -1.45
CA ASP A 139 -17.64 -14.56 -2.12
C ASP A 139 -16.76 -13.48 -1.47
N CYS A 140 -16.68 -13.41 -0.13
CA CYS A 140 -15.76 -12.51 0.59
C CYS A 140 -14.30 -12.87 0.27
N ALA A 141 -13.91 -14.12 0.55
CA ALA A 141 -12.53 -14.60 0.37
C ALA A 141 -12.04 -14.44 -1.07
N SER A 142 -12.84 -14.82 -2.06
CA SER A 142 -12.40 -14.75 -3.46
C SER A 142 -12.31 -13.31 -3.98
N SER A 143 -13.22 -12.44 -3.54
CA SER A 143 -13.21 -11.02 -3.90
C SER A 143 -12.04 -10.28 -3.27
N PHE A 144 -11.80 -10.49 -1.96
CA PHE A 144 -10.64 -9.93 -1.25
C PHE A 144 -9.33 -10.35 -1.92
N ARG A 145 -9.11 -11.66 -2.13
CA ARG A 145 -7.90 -12.16 -2.80
C ARG A 145 -7.70 -11.57 -4.20
N ARG A 146 -8.78 -11.25 -4.92
CA ARG A 146 -8.68 -10.64 -6.25
C ARG A 146 -8.22 -9.19 -6.17
N ILE A 147 -8.74 -8.43 -5.20
CA ILE A 147 -8.32 -7.04 -4.95
C ILE A 147 -6.87 -7.01 -4.48
N LYS A 148 -6.50 -7.79 -3.45
CA LYS A 148 -5.13 -7.93 -2.94
C LYS A 148 -4.13 -8.32 -4.03
N ALA A 149 -4.51 -9.26 -4.91
CA ALA A 149 -3.64 -9.65 -6.02
C ALA A 149 -3.36 -8.51 -7.01
N VAL A 150 -4.33 -7.60 -7.25
CA VAL A 150 -4.13 -6.44 -8.11
C VAL A 150 -3.29 -5.39 -7.39
N HIS A 151 -3.63 -5.09 -6.13
CA HIS A 151 -2.85 -4.19 -5.27
C HIS A 151 -1.34 -4.55 -5.25
N ASP A 152 -1.02 -5.83 -4.99
CA ASP A 152 0.37 -6.27 -4.78
C ASP A 152 1.20 -6.38 -6.07
N LYS A 153 0.55 -6.57 -7.23
CA LYS A 153 1.22 -6.95 -8.48
C LYS A 153 1.12 -5.92 -9.59
N CYS A 154 0.10 -5.08 -9.55
CA CYS A 154 -0.14 -4.08 -10.58
C CYS A 154 0.49 -2.73 -10.19
N PRO A 155 0.72 -1.84 -11.16
CA PRO A 155 1.12 -0.47 -10.86
C PRO A 155 0.15 0.21 -9.86
N LYS A 156 0.67 1.05 -8.97
CA LYS A 156 -0.10 1.74 -7.90
C LYS A 156 -1.26 2.60 -8.38
N ASP A 157 -1.32 2.95 -9.66
CA ASP A 157 -2.42 3.69 -10.29
C ASP A 157 -3.46 2.78 -10.96
N THR A 158 -3.38 1.46 -10.75
CA THR A 158 -4.32 0.49 -11.32
C THR A 158 -5.65 0.45 -10.58
N LEU A 159 -5.64 0.46 -9.24
CA LEU A 159 -6.87 0.55 -8.46
C LEU A 159 -7.26 2.01 -8.25
N SER A 160 -8.56 2.25 -8.07
CA SER A 160 -9.00 3.55 -7.58
C SER A 160 -8.53 3.77 -6.15
N TRP A 161 -8.24 5.02 -5.78
CA TRP A 161 -7.88 5.40 -4.42
C TRP A 161 -8.88 4.90 -3.36
N THR A 162 -10.18 4.86 -3.71
CA THR A 162 -11.21 4.32 -2.82
C THR A 162 -10.99 2.85 -2.52
N ILE A 163 -10.62 2.06 -3.53
CA ILE A 163 -10.37 0.63 -3.35
C ILE A 163 -9.05 0.43 -2.60
N GLU A 164 -7.97 1.12 -3.00
CA GLU A 164 -6.65 1.09 -2.32
C GLU A 164 -6.80 1.27 -0.81
N VAL A 165 -7.58 2.25 -0.35
CA VAL A 165 -7.76 2.49 1.10
C VAL A 165 -8.75 1.52 1.75
N ALA A 166 -9.90 1.27 1.12
CA ALA A 166 -11.01 0.59 1.79
C ALA A 166 -10.81 -0.92 1.93
N TYR A 167 -10.03 -1.56 1.04
CA TYR A 167 -9.84 -3.01 1.12
C TYR A 167 -8.97 -3.42 2.33
N HIS A 168 -8.15 -2.51 2.86
CA HIS A 168 -7.36 -2.74 4.07
C HIS A 168 -8.21 -2.96 5.33
N ASP A 169 -9.48 -2.52 5.35
CA ASP A 169 -10.41 -2.82 6.45
C ASP A 169 -10.70 -4.35 6.57
N TYR A 170 -10.30 -5.15 5.57
CA TYR A 170 -10.55 -6.60 5.50
C TYR A 170 -9.28 -7.44 5.70
N ASP A 171 -8.09 -6.84 5.73
CA ASP A 171 -6.83 -7.60 5.72
C ASP A 171 -6.74 -8.58 6.88
N GLU A 172 -6.89 -8.12 8.12
CA GLU A 172 -6.82 -8.98 9.32
C GLU A 172 -7.85 -10.12 9.26
N ILE A 173 -9.05 -9.85 8.76
CA ILE A 173 -10.17 -10.81 8.76
C ILE A 173 -10.00 -11.84 7.63
N CYS A 174 -9.36 -11.46 6.53
CA CYS A 174 -9.25 -12.25 5.31
C CYS A 174 -7.86 -12.85 5.06
N ASP A 175 -6.84 -12.55 5.87
CA ASP A 175 -5.45 -12.92 5.57
C ASP A 175 -5.22 -14.44 5.44
N GLU A 176 -6.03 -15.26 6.13
CA GLU A 176 -5.93 -16.73 6.07
C GLU A 176 -6.58 -17.36 4.81
N PHE A 177 -7.26 -16.57 3.96
CA PHE A 177 -8.14 -17.09 2.90
C PHE A 177 -7.56 -17.02 1.49
#